data_AF-A0A077UNJ0-F1
#
_entry.id   AF-A0A077UNJ0-F1
#
_cell.length_a   1.000
_cell.length_b   1.000
_cell.length_c   1.000
_cell.angle_alpha   90.00
_cell.angle_beta   90.00
_cell.angle_gamma   90.00
#
_symmetry.space_group_name_H-M   'P 1'
#
loop_
_entity.id
_entity.type
_entity.pdbx_description
1 polymer ?
#
loop_
_entity_poly.entity_id
_entity_poly.type
_entity_poly.pdbx_seq_one_letter_code
_entity_poly.pdbx_strand_id
1 'polypeptide(L)'
;MLEDNGDIRLLYQSIEELASVLGQSQFETKTVSLIFVQMDLRYSVFEKVQTDFMKYLAHKNSDEIKYIDLIKIIENALPEDKELSINVINSIIIGFANNYYPILQSLVPEIQSSYGITINKNFNINSIDF
;
A
#
# COMPACT_ATOMS: atom_id res chain seq x y z
N MET A 1 13.44 20.19 0.26
CA MET A 1 12.17 20.94 0.17
C MET A 1 11.65 20.75 -1.24
N LEU A 2 10.55 20.04 -1.41
CA LEU A 2 9.78 20.10 -2.67
C LEU A 2 8.86 21.30 -2.49
N GLU A 3 9.39 22.48 -2.82
CA GLU A 3 8.60 23.69 -2.91
C GLU A 3 7.75 23.62 -4.19
N ASP A 4 6.48 23.95 -4.01
CA ASP A 4 5.35 23.89 -4.94
C ASP A 4 4.69 22.51 -5.16
N ASN A 5 3.68 22.25 -4.31
CA ASN A 5 2.95 21.00 -4.19
C ASN A 5 1.80 20.88 -5.23
N GLY A 6 1.70 21.82 -6.19
CA GLY A 6 0.67 21.87 -7.22
C GLY A 6 0.93 20.94 -8.40
N ASP A 7 2.16 20.94 -8.93
CA ASP A 7 2.53 20.12 -10.09
C ASP A 7 2.50 18.63 -9.78
N ILE A 8 2.93 18.26 -8.57
CA ILE A 8 2.86 16.87 -8.10
C ILE A 8 1.39 16.45 -7.92
N ARG A 9 0.52 17.35 -7.44
CA ARG A 9 -0.93 17.08 -7.34
C ARG A 9 -1.58 16.91 -8.71
N LEU A 10 -1.22 17.74 -9.67
CA LEU A 10 -1.69 17.62 -11.04
C LEU A 10 -1.22 16.31 -11.68
N LEU A 11 0.02 15.88 -11.40
CA LEU A 11 0.53 14.59 -11.82
C LEU A 11 -0.28 13.43 -11.22
N TYR A 12 -0.64 13.48 -9.92
CA TYR A 12 -1.53 12.47 -9.32
C TYR A 12 -2.86 12.41 -10.04
N GLN A 13 -3.50 13.57 -10.20
CA GLN A 13 -4.82 13.67 -10.78
C GLN A 13 -4.81 13.10 -12.21
N SER A 14 -3.77 13.43 -12.99
CA SER A 14 -3.60 12.90 -14.35
C SER A 14 -3.45 11.38 -14.38
N ILE A 15 -2.69 10.80 -13.44
CA ILE A 15 -2.50 9.34 -13.35
C ILE A 15 -3.78 8.64 -12.90
N GLU A 16 -4.51 9.19 -11.94
CA GLU A 16 -5.80 8.62 -11.48
C GLU A 16 -6.86 8.66 -12.57
N GLU A 17 -6.97 9.78 -13.30
CA GLU A 17 -7.88 9.90 -14.45
C GLU A 17 -7.53 8.88 -15.53
N LEU A 18 -6.24 8.70 -15.85
CA LEU A 18 -5.79 7.67 -16.80
C LEU A 18 -6.10 6.25 -16.34
N ALA A 19 -5.84 5.93 -15.07
CA ALA A 19 -6.15 4.61 -14.51
C ALA A 19 -7.65 4.30 -14.58
N SER A 20 -8.50 5.30 -14.30
CA SER A 20 -9.95 5.19 -14.42
C SER A 20 -10.40 4.95 -15.86
N VAL A 21 -9.77 5.61 -16.85
CA VAL A 21 -10.07 5.41 -18.29
C VAL A 21 -9.66 4.02 -18.76
N LEU A 22 -8.57 3.46 -18.20
CA LEU A 22 -8.07 2.12 -18.54
C LEU A 22 -8.90 0.99 -17.93
N GLY A 23 -9.94 1.29 -17.15
CA GLY A 23 -10.82 0.29 -16.55
C GLY A 23 -10.20 -0.48 -15.39
N GLN A 24 -9.08 0.00 -14.82
CA GLN A 24 -8.55 -0.59 -13.60
C GLN A 24 -9.51 -0.33 -12.45
N SER A 25 -9.92 -1.38 -11.75
CA SER A 25 -10.84 -1.26 -10.63
C SER A 25 -10.17 -0.50 -9.49
N GLN A 26 -10.96 0.14 -8.62
CA GLN A 26 -10.48 0.77 -7.37
C GLN A 26 -9.73 -0.21 -6.43
N PHE A 27 -9.83 -1.51 -6.72
CA PHE A 27 -9.22 -2.62 -5.99
C PHE A 27 -7.97 -3.19 -6.69
N GLU A 28 -7.75 -2.87 -7.98
CA GLU A 28 -6.47 -3.15 -8.64
C GLU A 28 -5.48 -2.09 -8.13
N THR A 29 -4.46 -2.57 -7.45
CA THR A 29 -3.64 -1.72 -6.59
C THR A 29 -2.90 -0.70 -7.45
N LYS A 30 -3.09 0.58 -7.13
CA LYS A 30 -2.21 1.68 -7.58
C LYS A 30 -0.77 1.18 -7.54
N THR A 31 0.04 1.54 -8.55
CA THR A 31 1.48 1.22 -8.53
C THR A 31 2.05 1.65 -7.18
N VAL A 32 2.96 0.85 -6.60
CA VAL A 32 3.51 1.14 -5.26
C VAL A 32 4.08 2.56 -5.22
N SER A 33 4.75 2.98 -6.29
CA SER A 33 5.23 4.34 -6.47
C SER A 33 4.12 5.38 -6.33
N LEU A 34 2.93 5.18 -6.92
CA LEU A 34 1.83 6.12 -6.79
C LEU A 34 1.33 6.24 -5.34
N ILE A 35 1.27 5.12 -4.60
CA ILE A 35 0.90 5.14 -3.18
C ILE A 35 1.87 5.98 -2.36
N PHE A 36 3.18 5.83 -2.59
CA PHE A 36 4.20 6.59 -1.86
C PHE A 36 4.09 8.08 -2.15
N VAL A 37 3.89 8.43 -3.42
CA VAL A 37 3.81 9.81 -3.86
C VAL A 37 2.52 10.41 -3.23
N GLN A 38 1.36 9.71 -3.26
CA GLN A 38 0.13 10.15 -2.56
C GLN A 38 0.29 10.40 -1.07
N MET A 39 1.13 9.62 -0.40
CA MET A 39 1.44 9.80 1.01
C MET A 39 2.48 10.87 1.25
N ASP A 40 2.92 11.63 0.25
CA ASP A 40 4.02 12.61 0.31
C ASP A 40 5.31 11.97 0.85
N LEU A 41 5.62 10.77 0.37
CA LEU A 41 6.86 10.04 0.69
C LEU A 41 7.87 10.24 -0.43
N ARG A 42 9.11 10.54 -0.04
CA ARG A 42 10.23 10.68 -0.97
C ARG A 42 10.60 9.34 -1.58
N TYR A 43 11.17 9.40 -2.78
CA TYR A 43 11.69 8.21 -3.48
C TYR A 43 12.70 7.41 -2.64
N SER A 44 13.51 8.07 -1.80
CA SER A 44 14.44 7.39 -0.88
C SER A 44 13.73 6.45 0.12
N VAL A 45 12.48 6.76 0.50
CA VAL A 45 11.67 5.89 1.37
C VAL A 45 11.23 4.65 0.59
N PHE A 46 10.82 4.83 -0.67
CA PHE A 46 10.48 3.73 -1.57
C PHE A 46 11.66 2.78 -1.76
N GLU A 47 12.84 3.29 -2.10
CA GLU A 47 14.04 2.48 -2.29
C GLU A 47 14.43 1.69 -1.03
N LYS A 48 14.28 2.32 0.14
CA LYS A 48 14.56 1.66 1.41
C LYS A 48 13.59 0.50 1.66
N VAL A 49 12.28 0.72 1.50
CA VAL A 49 11.28 -0.36 1.65
C VAL A 49 11.54 -1.48 0.65
N GLN A 50 11.80 -1.15 -0.62
CA GLN A 50 12.08 -2.13 -1.66
C GLN A 50 13.32 -2.97 -1.31
N THR A 51 14.40 -2.33 -0.86
CA THR A 51 15.64 -2.99 -0.47
C THR A 51 15.45 -3.89 0.75
N ASP A 52 14.75 -3.41 1.77
CA ASP A 52 14.54 -4.16 3.01
C ASP A 52 13.58 -5.35 2.79
N PHE A 53 12.56 -5.20 1.91
CA PHE A 53 11.74 -6.32 1.44
C PHE A 53 12.60 -7.35 0.71
N MET A 54 13.42 -6.93 -0.24
CA MET A 54 14.29 -7.85 -0.99
C MET A 54 15.20 -8.66 -0.04
N LYS A 55 15.82 -8.00 0.93
CA LYS A 55 16.68 -8.66 1.94
C LYS A 55 15.89 -9.64 2.80
N TYR A 56 14.70 -9.24 3.26
CA TYR A 56 13.85 -10.09 4.09
C TYR A 56 13.42 -11.36 3.33
N LEU A 57 13.07 -11.21 2.05
CA LEU A 57 12.54 -12.28 1.21
C LEU A 57 13.60 -13.20 0.62
N ALA A 58 14.85 -12.76 0.51
CA ALA A 58 15.90 -13.47 -0.22
C ALA A 58 16.09 -14.95 0.18
N HIS A 59 15.81 -15.30 1.43
CA HIS A 59 16.02 -16.65 1.98
C HIS A 59 14.78 -17.21 2.68
N LYS A 60 13.59 -16.73 2.31
CA LYS A 60 12.32 -17.17 2.89
C LYS A 60 11.44 -17.88 1.88
N ASN A 61 10.81 -18.94 2.33
CA ASN A 61 9.65 -19.52 1.67
C ASN A 61 8.37 -18.79 2.10
N SER A 62 7.29 -18.98 1.34
CA SER A 62 6.04 -18.26 1.54
C SER A 62 5.45 -18.42 2.95
N ASP A 63 5.63 -19.58 3.58
CA ASP A 63 5.15 -19.92 4.92
C ASP A 63 5.97 -19.29 6.05
N GLU A 64 7.18 -18.82 5.76
CA GLU A 64 8.09 -18.16 6.71
C GLU A 64 7.94 -16.63 6.73
N ILE A 65 7.16 -16.09 5.79
CA ILE A 65 6.91 -14.65 5.64
C ILE A 65 5.79 -14.27 6.60
N LYS A 66 6.09 -13.35 7.52
CA LYS A 66 5.12 -12.88 8.50
C LYS A 66 4.64 -11.48 8.14
N TYR A 67 3.33 -11.30 8.09
CA TYR A 67 2.70 -10.01 7.85
C TYR A 67 3.22 -8.90 8.78
N ILE A 68 3.42 -9.20 10.08
CA ILE A 68 3.95 -8.22 11.05
C ILE A 68 5.38 -7.75 10.72
N ASP A 69 6.20 -8.59 10.09
CA ASP A 69 7.56 -8.19 9.71
C ASP A 69 7.52 -7.22 8.53
N LEU A 70 6.59 -7.44 7.59
CA LEU A 70 6.37 -6.53 6.44
C LEU A 70 5.90 -5.15 6.90
N ILE A 71 4.99 -5.09 7.88
CA ILE A 71 4.56 -3.84 8.51
C ILE A 71 5.77 -3.11 9.09
N LYS A 72 6.57 -3.79 9.91
CA LYS A 72 7.75 -3.19 10.55
C LYS A 72 8.76 -2.67 9.54
N ILE A 73 8.98 -3.37 8.42
CA ILE A 73 9.89 -2.90 7.38
C ILE A 73 9.41 -1.57 6.80
N ILE A 74 8.10 -1.43 6.54
CA ILE A 74 7.50 -0.20 6.03
C ILE A 74 7.63 0.91 7.07
N GLU A 75 7.20 0.67 8.32
CA GLU A 75 7.27 1.65 9.41
C GLU A 75 8.69 2.15 9.66
N ASN A 76 9.68 1.24 9.70
CA ASN A 76 11.09 1.57 9.92
C ASN A 76 11.73 2.34 8.74
N ALA A 77 11.04 2.47 7.61
CA ALA A 77 11.52 3.28 6.48
C ALA A 77 10.92 4.69 6.47
N LEU A 78 9.86 4.94 7.24
CA LEU A 78 9.21 6.23 7.29
C LEU A 78 10.06 7.29 8.00
N PRO A 79 9.89 8.57 7.65
CA PRO A 79 10.37 9.68 8.48
C PRO A 79 9.81 9.61 9.91
N GLU A 80 10.57 10.10 10.90
CA GLU A 80 10.19 10.02 12.33
C GLU A 80 8.84 10.71 12.66
N ASP A 81 8.46 11.70 11.87
CA ASP A 81 7.23 12.48 12.03
C ASP A 81 6.04 11.90 11.25
N LYS A 82 6.17 10.70 10.68
CA LYS A 82 5.20 10.14 9.74
C LYS A 82 4.71 8.77 10.15
N GLU A 83 3.40 8.65 10.26
CA GLU A 83 2.70 7.39 10.50
C GLU A 83 1.71 7.13 9.36
N LEU A 84 1.65 5.88 8.89
CA LEU A 84 0.69 5.47 7.88
C LEU A 84 -0.42 4.65 8.52
N SER A 85 -1.66 4.87 8.08
CA SER A 85 -2.76 4.00 8.47
C SER A 85 -2.51 2.56 7.98
N ILE A 86 -3.05 1.58 8.71
CA ILE A 86 -2.94 0.17 8.33
C ILE A 86 -3.45 -0.11 6.90
N ASN A 87 -4.46 0.63 6.45
CA ASN A 87 -5.00 0.53 5.09
C ASN A 87 -4.00 0.96 4.02
N VAL A 88 -3.14 1.93 4.31
CA VAL A 88 -2.10 2.35 3.37
C VAL A 88 -0.97 1.33 3.38
N ILE A 89 -0.54 0.86 4.56
CA ILE A 89 0.49 -0.19 4.71
C ILE A 89 0.08 -1.45 3.94
N ASN A 90 -1.16 -1.89 4.08
CA ASN A 90 -1.71 -3.01 3.35
C ASN A 90 -1.70 -2.80 1.84
N SER A 91 -2.09 -1.61 1.37
CA SER A 91 -2.03 -1.27 -0.06
C SER A 91 -0.60 -1.32 -0.59
N ILE A 92 0.39 -0.91 0.22
CA ILE A 92 1.81 -1.03 -0.12
C ILE A 92 2.21 -2.51 -0.25
N ILE A 93 1.85 -3.35 0.72
CA ILE A 93 2.19 -4.79 0.71
C ILE A 93 1.57 -5.48 -0.52
N ILE A 94 0.28 -5.26 -0.78
CA ILE A 94 -0.41 -5.82 -1.95
C ILE A 94 0.23 -5.30 -3.24
N GLY A 95 0.55 -4.00 -3.30
CA GLY A 95 1.23 -3.41 -4.46
C GLY A 95 2.59 -4.07 -4.71
N PHE A 96 3.37 -4.34 -3.66
CA PHE A 96 4.63 -5.07 -3.79
C PHE A 96 4.42 -6.53 -4.25
N ALA A 97 3.39 -7.20 -3.74
CA ALA A 97 3.03 -8.56 -4.17
C ALA A 97 2.65 -8.63 -5.66
N ASN A 98 1.91 -7.63 -6.14
CA ASN A 98 1.43 -7.57 -7.52
C ASN A 98 2.51 -7.18 -8.53
N ASN A 99 3.44 -6.30 -8.14
CA ASN A 99 4.36 -5.66 -9.10
C ASN A 99 5.80 -6.17 -9.02
N TYR A 100 6.26 -6.67 -7.87
CA TYR A 100 7.69 -6.93 -7.64
C TYR A 100 7.99 -8.30 -7.03
N TYR A 101 7.17 -8.77 -6.08
CA TYR A 101 7.46 -9.94 -5.26
C TYR A 101 6.28 -10.93 -5.24
N PRO A 102 6.14 -11.79 -6.27
CA PRO A 102 5.03 -12.75 -6.36
C PRO A 102 4.90 -13.69 -5.16
N ILE A 103 5.99 -13.95 -4.43
CA ILE A 103 5.96 -14.77 -3.20
C ILE A 103 5.04 -14.20 -2.11
N LEU A 104 4.76 -12.90 -2.13
CA LEU A 104 3.84 -12.23 -1.19
C LEU A 104 2.37 -12.44 -1.55
N GLN A 105 2.04 -13.01 -2.72
CA GLN A 105 0.66 -13.21 -3.17
C GLN A 105 -0.16 -14.09 -2.20
N SER A 106 0.49 -14.99 -1.48
CA SER A 106 -0.14 -15.83 -0.45
C SER A 106 -0.78 -15.03 0.68
N LEU A 107 -0.28 -13.83 0.96
CA LEU A 107 -0.80 -12.95 2.02
C LEU A 107 -1.94 -12.04 1.54
N VAL A 108 -2.09 -11.86 0.23
CA VAL A 108 -3.07 -10.91 -0.34
C VAL A 108 -4.52 -11.27 0.04
N PRO A 109 -4.97 -12.53 -0.05
CA PRO A 109 -6.33 -12.90 0.36
C PRO A 109 -6.61 -12.63 1.84
N GLU A 110 -5.65 -12.91 2.72
CA GLU A 110 -5.78 -12.66 4.15
C GLU A 110 -5.90 -11.16 4.45
N ILE A 111 -5.04 -10.35 3.82
CA ILE A 111 -5.07 -8.89 3.94
C ILE A 111 -6.41 -8.35 3.40
N GLN A 112 -6.85 -8.76 2.21
CA GLN A 112 -8.13 -8.34 1.62
C GLN A 112 -9.35 -8.80 2.43
N SER A 113 -9.30 -9.98 3.05
CA SER A 113 -10.37 -10.44 3.95
C SER A 113 -10.48 -9.54 5.20
N SER A 114 -9.35 -9.06 5.73
CA SER A 114 -9.32 -8.11 6.85
C SER A 114 -9.94 -6.75 6.49
N TYR A 115 -9.78 -6.30 5.24
CA TYR A 115 -10.51 -5.15 4.70
C TYR A 115 -12.01 -5.41 4.65
N GLY A 116 -12.43 -6.56 4.11
CA GLY A 116 -13.85 -6.92 3.99
C GLY A 116 -14.58 -6.95 5.34
N ILE A 117 -13.90 -7.38 6.41
CA ILE A 117 -14.45 -7.39 7.77
C ILE A 117 -14.54 -5.96 8.36
N THR A 118 -13.53 -5.12 8.13
CA THR A 118 -13.50 -3.75 8.66
C THR A 118 -14.54 -2.86 7.96
N ILE A 119 -14.72 -3.05 6.66
CA ILE A 119 -15.76 -2.39 5.87
C ILE A 119 -17.16 -2.86 6.32
N ASN A 120 -17.40 -4.17 6.45
CA ASN A 120 -18.69 -4.69 6.92
C ASN A 120 -19.05 -4.21 8.34
N LYS A 121 -18.08 -4.06 9.25
CA LYS A 121 -18.34 -3.49 10.58
C LYS A 121 -18.78 -2.02 10.52
N ASN A 122 -18.21 -1.23 9.61
CA ASN A 122 -18.57 0.18 9.45
C ASN A 122 -19.88 0.39 8.66
N PHE A 123 -20.29 -0.58 7.83
CA PHE A 123 -21.61 -0.56 7.18
C PHE A 123 -22.76 -1.02 8.09
N ASN A 124 -22.49 -1.86 9.09
CA ASN A 124 -23.52 -2.38 10.02
C ASN A 124 -23.91 -1.42 11.17
N ILE A 125 -23.47 -0.15 11.15
CA ILE A 125 -23.81 0.82 12.21
C ILE A 125 -24.94 1.78 11.81
N ASN A 126 -25.40 1.81 10.54
CA ASN A 126 -26.43 2.75 10.07
C ASN A 126 -27.66 2.13 9.38
N SER A 127 -28.03 0.90 9.71
CA SER A 127 -29.37 0.38 9.42
C SER A 127 -29.65 -0.70 10.46
N ILE A 128 -30.52 -0.49 11.44
CA ILE A 128 -31.97 -0.36 11.28
C ILE A 128 -32.51 0.45 12.47
N ASP A 129 -33.12 1.59 12.19
CA ASP A 129 -34.23 2.14 12.99
C ASP A 129 -35.39 2.37 12.00
N PHE A 130 -36.32 1.41 11.98
CA PHE A 130 -37.73 1.57 11.61
C PHE A 130 -38.56 0.53 12.37
#